data_AF-A0A6C0JQZ2-F1
#
_entry.id   AF-A0A6C0JQZ2-F1
#
_cell.length_a   1.000
_cell.length_b   1.000
_cell.length_c   1.000
_cell.angle_alpha   90.00
_cell.angle_beta   90.00
_cell.angle_gamma   90.00
#
_symmetry.space_group_name_H-M   'P 1'
#
loop_
_entity.id
_entity.type
_entity.pdbx_description
1 polymer ?
#
loop_
_entity_poly.entity_id
_entity_poly.type
_entity_poly.pdbx_seq_one_letter_code
_entity_poly.pdbx_strand_id
1 'polypeptide(L)'
;MRTGTKILLFAIILPALAFFLIYLIAKSSNCEPNCHDKTCGQSDGCFGKCKSCPAGKTCDGTKCQKVSPAGKTKGICYFDIDGTLTTAKGDRDEMMQQCLDNNFAIGIITASGRKVTDICDGDKARDPWMSDLLCKQFHENNAKMYNSTTEVTGSKTFPHGYDGTKSQGYVKGWNMKYGRDLVDSNIPDKCVVLFDDQQHVLADVKKFDPNLEVQCSGEPTAPGACQTLGHVLDIDTVKKKIKDMQANGCI
;
A
#
# COMPACT_ATOMS: atom_id res chain seq x y z
N MET A 1 77.50 -23.80 -2.28
CA MET A 1 76.63 -23.60 -3.46
C MET A 1 75.17 -23.85 -3.08
N ARG A 2 74.31 -22.85 -3.31
CA ARG A 2 72.85 -22.96 -3.57
C ARG A 2 71.91 -23.45 -2.45
N THR A 3 71.68 -22.61 -1.43
CA THR A 3 70.45 -22.63 -0.59
C THR A 3 69.54 -21.41 -0.77
N GLY A 4 69.98 -20.38 -1.51
CA GLY A 4 69.26 -19.10 -1.63
C GLY A 4 68.07 -19.06 -2.61
N THR A 5 67.88 -20.07 -3.48
CA THR A 5 66.91 -19.97 -4.58
C THR A 5 65.50 -20.46 -4.24
N LYS A 6 65.32 -21.27 -3.18
CA LYS A 6 64.00 -21.85 -2.84
C LYS A 6 63.10 -20.90 -2.03
N ILE A 7 63.67 -19.98 -1.27
CA ILE A 7 62.90 -19.06 -0.41
C ILE A 7 62.27 -17.92 -1.24
N LEU A 8 62.94 -17.49 -2.31
CA LEU A 8 62.44 -16.42 -3.19
C LEU A 8 61.20 -16.82 -3.99
N LEU A 9 61.06 -18.10 -4.36
CA LEU A 9 59.87 -18.60 -5.08
C LEU A 9 58.62 -18.56 -4.18
N PHE A 10 58.73 -18.89 -2.89
CA PHE A 10 57.60 -18.90 -1.97
C PHE A 10 57.08 -17.49 -1.65
N ALA A 11 57.98 -16.50 -1.52
CA ALA A 11 57.62 -15.13 -1.18
C ALA A 11 56.85 -14.40 -2.30
N ILE A 12 57.00 -14.81 -3.56
CA ILE A 12 56.34 -14.17 -4.71
C ILE A 12 55.08 -14.94 -5.13
N ILE A 13 55.09 -16.27 -5.06
CA ILE A 13 53.98 -17.11 -5.53
C ILE A 13 52.78 -17.03 -4.56
N LEU A 14 53.01 -16.98 -3.25
CA LEU A 14 51.89 -16.92 -2.29
C LEU A 14 51.05 -15.64 -2.41
N PRO A 15 51.65 -14.42 -2.45
CA PRO A 15 50.88 -13.20 -2.62
C PRO A 15 50.17 -13.15 -3.98
N ALA A 16 50.81 -13.64 -5.05
CA ALA A 16 50.21 -13.68 -6.37
C ALA A 16 49.00 -14.64 -6.42
N LEU A 17 49.09 -15.82 -5.78
CA LEU A 17 47.96 -16.74 -5.65
C LEU A 17 46.83 -16.16 -4.79
N ALA A 18 47.16 -15.48 -3.69
CA ALA A 18 46.16 -14.80 -2.86
C ALA A 18 45.44 -13.69 -3.63
N PHE A 19 46.19 -12.87 -4.39
CA PHE A 19 45.63 -11.82 -5.24
C PHE A 19 44.76 -12.39 -6.36
N PHE A 20 45.18 -13.50 -6.97
CA PHE A 20 44.42 -14.18 -8.01
C PHE A 20 43.12 -14.78 -7.46
N LEU A 21 43.16 -15.33 -6.25
CA LEU A 21 41.97 -15.84 -5.55
C LEU A 21 40.98 -14.71 -5.22
N ILE A 22 41.47 -13.58 -4.70
CA ILE A 22 40.65 -12.39 -4.41
C ILE A 22 40.05 -11.81 -5.72
N TYR A 23 40.83 -11.76 -6.80
CA TYR A 23 40.37 -11.30 -8.10
C TYR A 23 39.28 -12.21 -8.70
N LEU A 24 39.40 -13.54 -8.55
CA LEU A 24 38.37 -14.50 -8.97
C LEU A 24 37.08 -14.34 -8.16
N ILE A 25 37.17 -14.05 -6.86
CA ILE A 25 36.00 -13.77 -6.02
C ILE A 25 35.32 -12.46 -6.44
N ALA A 26 36.09 -11.41 -6.76
CA ALA A 26 35.55 -10.10 -7.13
C ALA A 26 34.92 -10.05 -8.54
N LYS A 27 35.38 -10.89 -9.48
CA LYS A 27 34.91 -10.89 -10.88
C LYS A 27 33.63 -11.72 -11.11
N SER A 28 33.12 -12.41 -10.09
CA SER A 28 31.84 -13.12 -10.11
C SER A 28 30.64 -12.19 -9.78
N SER A 29 30.64 -10.95 -10.29
CA SER A 29 29.73 -9.87 -9.84
C SER A 29 28.47 -9.64 -10.68
N ASN A 30 28.17 -10.48 -11.66
CA ASN A 30 26.85 -10.49 -12.29
C ASN A 30 26.00 -11.60 -11.67
N CYS A 31 25.76 -11.47 -10.36
CA CYS A 31 24.75 -12.30 -9.74
C CYS A 31 23.40 -11.62 -9.92
N GLU A 32 22.52 -12.24 -10.70
CA GLU A 32 21.16 -11.78 -10.89
C GLU A 32 20.23 -12.46 -9.86
N PRO A 33 19.55 -11.68 -8.99
CA PRO A 33 18.65 -12.24 -7.99
C PRO A 33 17.53 -13.04 -8.67
N ASN A 34 17.44 -14.33 -8.39
CA ASN A 34 16.36 -15.18 -8.87
C ASN A 34 15.43 -15.54 -7.70
N CYS A 35 14.24 -14.97 -7.70
CA CYS A 35 13.15 -15.29 -6.78
C CYS A 35 11.93 -15.91 -7.46
N HIS A 36 12.05 -16.25 -8.74
CA HIS A 36 11.03 -16.99 -9.46
C HIS A 36 10.92 -18.38 -8.80
N ASP A 37 9.73 -18.74 -8.35
CA ASP A 37 9.42 -19.99 -7.62
C ASP A 37 10.07 -20.13 -6.24
N LYS A 38 10.66 -19.07 -5.69
CA LYS A 38 11.23 -19.07 -4.34
C LYS A 38 10.29 -18.41 -3.34
N THR A 39 10.22 -19.00 -2.15
CA THR A 39 9.46 -18.50 -1.01
C THR A 39 10.27 -17.47 -0.22
N CYS A 40 9.57 -16.57 0.48
CA CYS A 40 10.20 -15.58 1.36
C CYS A 40 11.26 -16.20 2.27
N GLY A 41 12.40 -15.52 2.38
CA GLY A 41 13.51 -15.93 3.22
C GLY A 41 14.48 -16.91 2.57
N GLN A 42 14.12 -17.50 1.42
CA GLN A 42 15.05 -18.27 0.61
C GLN A 42 16.08 -17.34 -0.04
N SER A 43 17.29 -17.86 -0.25
CA SER A 43 18.36 -17.15 -0.93
C SER A 43 17.93 -16.79 -2.36
N ASP A 44 18.13 -15.53 -2.75
CA ASP A 44 17.94 -15.08 -4.13
C ASP A 44 19.05 -15.57 -5.08
N GLY A 45 20.06 -16.27 -4.55
CA GLY A 45 21.23 -16.72 -5.29
C GLY A 45 22.39 -15.73 -5.25
N CYS A 46 22.18 -14.53 -4.70
CA CYS A 46 23.08 -13.38 -4.78
C CYS A 46 23.36 -12.73 -3.42
N PHE A 47 23.52 -13.57 -2.40
CA PHE A 47 23.73 -13.15 -1.00
C PHE A 47 22.56 -12.36 -0.40
N GLY A 48 21.47 -12.16 -1.14
CA GLY A 48 20.21 -11.60 -0.66
C GLY A 48 19.17 -12.68 -0.38
N LYS A 49 17.97 -12.22 0.00
CA LYS A 49 16.82 -13.09 0.29
C LYS A 49 15.60 -12.62 -0.49
N CYS A 50 14.81 -13.57 -0.97
CA CYS A 50 13.55 -13.31 -1.63
C CYS A 50 12.55 -12.68 -0.65
N LYS A 51 11.88 -11.61 -1.09
CA LYS A 51 10.91 -10.83 -0.31
C LYS A 51 9.47 -11.04 -0.72
N SER A 52 9.23 -11.73 -1.83
CA SER A 52 7.90 -11.93 -2.38
C SER A 52 7.12 -12.95 -1.56
N CYS A 53 5.86 -12.64 -1.30
CA CYS A 53 4.90 -13.53 -0.65
C CYS A 53 3.62 -13.63 -1.47
N PRO A 54 2.89 -14.75 -1.38
CA PRO A 54 1.53 -14.84 -1.92
C PRO A 54 0.64 -13.73 -1.34
N ALA A 55 -0.36 -13.30 -2.11
CA ALA A 55 -1.28 -12.23 -1.71
C ALA A 55 -1.84 -12.42 -0.27
N GLY A 56 -1.83 -11.35 0.52
CA GLY A 56 -2.27 -11.36 1.92
C GLY A 56 -1.24 -11.90 2.94
N LYS A 57 0.03 -11.95 2.56
CA LYS A 57 1.15 -12.28 3.45
C LYS A 57 2.30 -11.29 3.26
N THR A 58 3.06 -11.04 4.32
CA THR A 58 4.28 -10.20 4.28
C THR A 58 5.51 -11.02 4.66
N CYS A 59 6.68 -10.62 4.15
CA CYS A 59 7.94 -11.33 4.34
C CYS A 59 8.74 -10.70 5.48
N ASP A 60 8.95 -11.43 6.58
CA ASP A 60 9.77 -10.98 7.72
C ASP A 60 11.29 -11.17 7.51
N GLY A 61 11.70 -11.57 6.30
CA GLY A 61 13.08 -11.95 5.97
C GLY A 61 13.43 -13.43 6.18
N THR A 62 12.48 -14.24 6.67
CA THR A 62 12.66 -15.69 6.88
C THR A 62 11.44 -16.53 6.50
N LYS A 63 10.22 -15.98 6.58
CA LYS A 63 8.97 -16.68 6.25
C LYS A 63 7.88 -15.70 5.82
N CYS A 64 6.98 -16.18 4.95
CA CYS A 64 5.74 -15.46 4.68
C CYS A 64 4.81 -15.60 5.88
N GLN A 65 4.60 -14.50 6.58
CA GLN A 65 3.64 -14.44 7.66
C GLN A 65 2.29 -14.03 7.09
N LYS A 66 1.21 -14.63 7.59
CA LYS A 66 -0.14 -14.04 7.44
C LYS A 66 0.00 -12.58 7.87
N VAL A 67 -0.60 -11.63 7.15
CA VAL A 67 -0.77 -10.28 7.70
C VAL A 67 -1.54 -10.47 9.00
N SER A 68 -0.81 -10.51 10.09
CA SER A 68 -1.34 -10.83 11.41
C SER A 68 -1.67 -9.49 12.02
N PRO A 69 -2.89 -9.25 12.52
CA PRO A 69 -3.27 -8.01 13.20
C PRO A 69 -2.57 -7.84 14.57
N ALA A 70 -1.38 -8.42 14.75
CA ALA A 70 -0.57 -8.32 15.96
C ALA A 70 0.27 -7.03 16.00
N GLY A 71 0.24 -6.22 14.94
CA GLY A 71 0.51 -4.78 15.02
C GLY A 71 -0.82 -4.03 15.02
N LYS A 72 -0.99 -3.06 15.93
CA LYS A 72 -2.13 -2.15 15.86
C LYS A 72 -2.14 -1.47 14.49
N THR A 73 -3.30 -1.42 13.85
CA THR A 73 -3.50 -0.64 12.63
C THR A 73 -3.06 0.80 12.88
N LYS A 74 -2.16 1.31 12.05
CA LYS A 74 -1.52 2.63 12.23
C LYS A 74 -2.29 3.75 11.55
N GLY A 75 -3.11 3.40 10.57
CA GLY A 75 -3.86 4.33 9.75
C GLY A 75 -4.80 3.62 8.80
N ILE A 76 -5.46 4.38 7.94
CA ILE A 76 -6.46 3.87 7.00
C ILE A 76 -6.35 4.61 5.66
N CYS A 77 -6.33 3.87 4.57
CA CYS A 77 -6.47 4.36 3.21
C CYS A 77 -7.89 4.11 2.71
N TYR A 78 -8.67 5.17 2.49
CA TYR A 78 -9.94 5.11 1.78
C TYR A 78 -9.78 5.57 0.34
N PHE A 79 -10.46 4.89 -0.58
CA PHE A 79 -10.44 5.21 -2.00
C PHE A 79 -11.85 5.50 -2.50
N ASP A 80 -12.03 6.58 -3.27
CA ASP A 80 -13.22 6.74 -4.10
C ASP A 80 -13.20 5.76 -5.29
N ILE A 81 -14.36 5.51 -5.88
CA ILE A 81 -14.50 4.66 -7.07
C ILE A 81 -14.38 5.49 -8.36
N ASP A 82 -15.32 6.40 -8.60
CA ASP A 82 -15.57 6.98 -9.92
C ASP A 82 -14.63 8.16 -10.16
N GLY A 83 -13.63 7.97 -11.01
CA GLY A 83 -12.61 9.02 -11.27
C GLY A 83 -11.34 8.85 -10.43
N THR A 84 -11.36 7.95 -9.44
CA THR A 84 -10.19 7.51 -8.67
C THR A 84 -9.79 6.08 -9.02
N LEU A 85 -10.50 5.04 -8.54
CA LEU A 85 -10.16 3.65 -8.84
C LEU A 85 -10.47 3.27 -10.28
N THR A 86 -11.53 3.81 -10.90
CA THR A 86 -11.89 3.49 -12.29
C THR A 86 -10.88 4.02 -13.31
N THR A 87 -10.09 5.02 -12.95
CA THR A 87 -9.14 5.71 -13.83
C THR A 87 -7.68 5.56 -13.41
N ALA A 88 -7.37 4.91 -12.28
CA ALA A 88 -6.01 4.71 -11.80
C ALA A 88 -5.08 4.05 -12.84
N LYS A 89 -3.76 4.25 -12.68
CA LYS A 89 -2.71 3.76 -13.56
C LYS A 89 -2.03 2.55 -12.93
N GLY A 90 -2.04 1.43 -13.65
CA GLY A 90 -1.40 0.21 -13.17
C GLY A 90 -2.30 -0.58 -12.22
N ASP A 91 -1.67 -1.46 -11.44
CA ASP A 91 -2.35 -2.48 -10.66
C ASP A 91 -2.90 -1.92 -9.34
N ARG A 92 -4.22 -2.10 -9.09
CA ARG A 92 -4.85 -1.60 -7.86
C ARG A 92 -4.49 -2.45 -6.65
N ASP A 93 -4.28 -3.76 -6.80
CA ASP A 93 -3.80 -4.59 -5.71
C ASP A 93 -2.40 -4.16 -5.27
N GLU A 94 -1.51 -3.81 -6.19
CA GLU A 94 -0.21 -3.25 -5.81
C GLU A 94 -0.35 -1.95 -4.99
N MET A 95 -1.29 -1.07 -5.37
CA MET A 95 -1.60 0.14 -4.61
C MET A 95 -2.15 -0.18 -3.21
N MET A 96 -3.12 -1.09 -3.09
CA MET A 96 -3.68 -1.51 -1.82
C MET A 96 -2.64 -2.20 -0.93
N GLN A 97 -1.76 -3.01 -1.54
CA GLN A 97 -0.68 -3.69 -0.84
C GLN A 97 0.30 -2.69 -0.23
N GLN A 98 0.52 -1.51 -0.83
CA GLN A 98 1.32 -0.46 -0.18
C GLN A 98 0.70 0.00 1.15
N CYS A 99 -0.62 0.18 1.22
CA CYS A 99 -1.27 0.52 2.50
C CYS A 99 -1.11 -0.62 3.51
N LEU A 100 -1.41 -1.85 3.10
CA LEU A 100 -1.34 -3.03 3.98
C LEU A 100 0.08 -3.30 4.51
N ASP A 101 1.11 -3.20 3.66
CA ASP A 101 2.52 -3.39 4.03
C ASP A 101 2.99 -2.38 5.09
N ASN A 102 2.31 -1.25 5.19
CA ASN A 102 2.60 -0.19 6.17
C ASN A 102 1.67 -0.24 7.39
N ASN A 103 0.89 -1.31 7.57
CA ASN A 103 -0.13 -1.50 8.62
C ASN A 103 -1.27 -0.48 8.56
N PHE A 104 -1.63 -0.04 7.36
CA PHE A 104 -2.85 0.75 7.15
C PHE A 104 -3.97 -0.19 6.72
N ALA A 105 -5.18 0.00 7.26
CA ALA A 105 -6.36 -0.66 6.71
C ALA A 105 -6.73 -0.03 5.36
N ILE A 106 -7.49 -0.75 4.54
CA ILE A 106 -7.99 -0.27 3.25
C ILE A 106 -9.51 -0.28 3.23
N GLY A 107 -10.11 0.67 2.51
CA GLY A 107 -11.55 0.78 2.37
C GLY A 107 -11.99 1.61 1.17
N ILE A 108 -13.29 1.65 0.94
CA ILE A 108 -13.93 2.50 -0.08
C ILE A 108 -14.87 3.49 0.59
N ILE A 109 -14.83 4.73 0.11
CA ILE A 109 -15.86 5.73 0.38
C ILE A 109 -16.22 6.40 -0.94
N THR A 110 -17.42 6.11 -1.45
CA THR A 110 -17.89 6.59 -2.75
C THR A 110 -19.20 7.36 -2.65
N ALA A 111 -19.40 8.31 -3.56
CA ALA A 111 -20.70 8.95 -3.77
C ALA A 111 -21.62 8.16 -4.73
N SER A 112 -21.15 7.01 -5.25
CA SER A 112 -21.98 6.15 -6.08
C SER A 112 -23.06 5.42 -5.27
N GLY A 113 -24.09 4.93 -5.97
CA GLY A 113 -25.14 4.08 -5.39
C GLY A 113 -24.79 2.60 -5.34
N ARG A 114 -23.58 2.22 -5.77
CA ARG A 114 -23.13 0.82 -5.80
C ARG A 114 -23.13 0.23 -4.39
N LYS A 115 -23.42 -1.06 -4.33
CA LYS A 115 -23.27 -1.91 -3.15
C LYS A 115 -21.99 -2.70 -3.26
N VAL A 116 -21.53 -3.28 -2.14
CA VAL A 116 -20.39 -4.23 -2.15
C VAL A 116 -20.63 -5.34 -3.17
N THR A 117 -21.85 -5.88 -3.21
CA THR A 117 -22.22 -6.97 -4.13
C THR A 117 -22.19 -6.57 -5.59
N ASP A 118 -22.26 -5.28 -5.89
CA ASP A 118 -22.21 -4.78 -7.27
C ASP A 118 -20.77 -4.73 -7.80
N ILE A 119 -19.77 -4.71 -6.91
CA ILE A 119 -18.34 -4.56 -7.27
C ILE A 119 -17.49 -5.78 -6.87
N CYS A 120 -17.97 -6.62 -5.97
CA CYS A 120 -17.29 -7.82 -5.47
C CYS A 120 -18.15 -9.08 -5.60
N ASP A 121 -17.49 -10.20 -5.85
CA ASP A 121 -18.01 -11.57 -5.80
C ASP A 121 -17.21 -12.35 -4.75
N GLY A 122 -17.65 -12.27 -3.49
CA GLY A 122 -16.85 -12.75 -2.35
C GLY A 122 -15.53 -11.98 -2.25
N ASP A 123 -14.42 -12.72 -2.24
CA ASP A 123 -13.06 -12.17 -2.17
C ASP A 123 -12.54 -11.59 -3.50
N LYS A 124 -13.36 -11.60 -4.57
CA LYS A 124 -12.94 -11.27 -5.93
C LYS A 124 -13.61 -10.02 -6.47
N ALA A 125 -12.86 -9.22 -7.21
CA ALA A 125 -13.37 -8.09 -7.98
C ALA A 125 -14.28 -8.59 -9.13
N ARG A 126 -15.38 -7.88 -9.37
CA ARG A 126 -16.24 -8.12 -10.55
C ARG A 126 -15.71 -7.44 -11.81
N ASP A 127 -14.95 -6.36 -11.65
CA ASP A 127 -14.44 -5.54 -12.73
C ASP A 127 -12.92 -5.35 -12.64
N PRO A 128 -12.20 -5.22 -13.78
CA PRO A 128 -10.75 -5.08 -13.79
C PRO A 128 -10.19 -3.83 -13.09
N TRP A 129 -11.01 -2.78 -12.91
CA TRP A 129 -10.60 -1.57 -12.22
C TRP A 129 -10.66 -1.71 -10.68
N MET A 130 -11.34 -2.74 -10.18
CA MET A 130 -11.53 -3.01 -8.76
C MET A 130 -10.43 -3.94 -8.22
N SER A 131 -10.05 -3.78 -6.96
CA SER A 131 -8.99 -4.57 -6.31
C SER A 131 -9.56 -5.84 -5.66
N ASP A 132 -8.93 -6.99 -5.92
CA ASP A 132 -9.20 -8.25 -5.22
C ASP A 132 -8.85 -8.11 -3.72
N LEU A 133 -7.80 -7.37 -3.37
CA LEU A 133 -7.45 -7.11 -1.97
C LEU A 133 -8.54 -6.32 -1.23
N LEU A 134 -9.15 -5.32 -1.85
CA LEU A 134 -10.30 -4.61 -1.29
C LEU A 134 -11.51 -5.55 -1.12
N CYS A 135 -11.84 -6.35 -2.15
CA CYS A 135 -12.95 -7.30 -2.06
C CYS A 135 -12.74 -8.35 -0.97
N LYS A 136 -11.53 -8.89 -0.87
CA LYS A 136 -11.12 -9.78 0.22
C LYS A 136 -11.27 -9.10 1.58
N GLN A 137 -10.80 -7.86 1.72
CA GLN A 137 -10.95 -7.10 2.96
C GLN A 137 -12.41 -6.95 3.35
N PHE A 138 -13.31 -6.69 2.39
CA PHE A 138 -14.75 -6.57 2.64
C PHE A 138 -15.38 -7.91 3.02
N HIS A 139 -15.02 -9.00 2.34
CA HIS A 139 -15.54 -10.32 2.70
C HIS A 139 -15.07 -10.75 4.11
N GLU A 140 -13.79 -10.56 4.44
CA GLU A 140 -13.22 -10.93 5.74
C GLU A 140 -13.74 -10.06 6.90
N ASN A 141 -14.10 -8.79 6.65
CA ASN A 141 -14.53 -7.87 7.69
C ASN A 141 -16.04 -7.55 7.70
N ASN A 142 -16.85 -8.29 6.93
CA ASN A 142 -18.29 -8.02 6.73
C ASN A 142 -18.55 -6.59 6.21
N ALA A 143 -17.73 -6.15 5.26
CA ALA A 143 -17.82 -4.88 4.54
C ALA A 143 -17.79 -3.62 5.43
N LYS A 144 -17.26 -3.72 6.65
CA LYS A 144 -17.16 -2.58 7.59
C LYS A 144 -16.40 -1.38 7.03
N MET A 145 -15.55 -1.61 6.03
CA MET A 145 -14.73 -0.58 5.39
C MET A 145 -15.29 -0.09 4.04
N TYR A 146 -16.53 -0.45 3.71
CA TYR A 146 -17.21 -0.01 2.50
C TYR A 146 -18.30 1.01 2.82
N ASN A 147 -18.27 2.16 2.15
CA ASN A 147 -19.30 3.19 2.26
C ASN A 147 -19.67 3.72 0.87
N SER A 148 -20.96 3.84 0.63
CA SER A 148 -21.57 4.40 -0.57
C SER A 148 -22.79 5.26 -0.20
N THR A 149 -23.55 5.74 -1.18
CA THR A 149 -24.84 6.41 -0.90
C THR A 149 -25.96 5.45 -0.53
N THR A 150 -25.74 4.13 -0.66
CA THR A 150 -26.74 3.09 -0.36
C THR A 150 -26.31 2.17 0.78
N GLU A 151 -25.04 2.18 1.16
CA GLU A 151 -24.49 1.36 2.25
C GLU A 151 -23.50 2.16 3.09
N VAL A 152 -23.66 2.13 4.42
CA VAL A 152 -22.67 2.67 5.36
C VAL A 152 -22.11 1.50 6.14
N THR A 153 -20.80 1.28 6.05
CA THR A 153 -20.10 0.13 6.63
C THR A 153 -20.71 -1.22 6.19
N GLY A 154 -21.07 -1.30 4.91
CA GLY A 154 -21.71 -2.47 4.30
C GLY A 154 -23.18 -2.67 4.67
N SER A 155 -23.79 -1.76 5.43
CA SER A 155 -25.18 -1.85 5.88
C SER A 155 -26.09 -0.84 5.17
N LYS A 156 -27.27 -1.29 4.74
CA LYS A 156 -28.35 -0.42 4.23
C LYS A 156 -29.08 0.35 5.34
N THR A 157 -28.90 -0.07 6.59
CA THR A 157 -29.38 0.67 7.76
C THR A 157 -28.27 1.61 8.20
N PHE A 158 -28.51 2.90 8.04
CA PHE A 158 -27.51 3.91 8.33
C PHE A 158 -27.41 4.20 9.83
N PRO A 159 -26.19 4.36 10.36
CA PRO A 159 -25.95 4.62 11.78
C PRO A 159 -26.50 5.98 12.20
N HIS A 160 -26.78 6.11 13.50
CA HIS A 160 -27.20 7.38 14.08
C HIS A 160 -26.14 8.48 13.85
N GLY A 161 -26.58 9.66 13.43
CA GLY A 161 -25.71 10.80 13.13
C GLY A 161 -25.21 10.84 11.69
N TYR A 162 -25.49 9.81 10.87
CA TYR A 162 -25.31 9.91 9.42
C TYR A 162 -26.31 10.93 8.85
N ASP A 163 -25.80 11.89 8.07
CA ASP A 163 -26.60 12.93 7.42
C ASP A 163 -26.28 13.01 5.93
N GLY A 164 -27.04 12.25 5.14
CA GLY A 164 -26.92 12.23 3.68
C GLY A 164 -27.40 13.51 2.98
N THR A 165 -27.91 14.51 3.72
CA THR A 165 -28.30 15.81 3.14
C THR A 165 -27.13 16.79 3.02
N LYS A 166 -25.99 16.47 3.66
CA LYS A 166 -24.77 17.27 3.59
C LYS A 166 -24.07 17.09 2.24
N SER A 167 -23.07 17.94 1.97
CA SER A 167 -22.25 17.78 0.77
C SER A 167 -21.52 16.45 0.78
N GLN A 168 -21.21 15.94 -0.42
CA GLN A 168 -20.53 14.64 -0.57
C GLN A 168 -19.25 14.57 0.26
N GLY A 169 -18.40 15.60 0.22
CA GLY A 169 -17.17 15.63 1.03
C GLY A 169 -17.42 15.62 2.54
N TYR A 170 -18.47 16.27 3.03
CA TYR A 170 -18.82 16.20 4.45
C TYR A 170 -19.25 14.77 4.85
N VAL A 171 -20.10 14.13 4.04
CA VAL A 171 -20.52 12.73 4.25
C VAL A 171 -19.32 11.78 4.20
N LYS A 172 -18.39 11.99 3.25
CA LYS A 172 -17.16 11.20 3.15
C LYS A 172 -16.28 11.39 4.39
N GLY A 173 -16.09 12.63 4.85
CA GLY A 173 -15.34 12.91 6.09
C GLY A 173 -15.96 12.23 7.32
N TRP A 174 -17.28 12.26 7.42
CA TRP A 174 -18.00 11.52 8.47
C TRP A 174 -17.76 10.01 8.37
N ASN A 175 -17.87 9.42 7.18
CA ASN A 175 -17.60 8.00 6.93
C ASN A 175 -16.16 7.61 7.27
N MET A 176 -15.18 8.49 7.00
CA MET A 176 -13.77 8.26 7.37
C MET A 176 -13.61 8.10 8.87
N LYS A 177 -14.23 9.00 9.65
CA LYS A 177 -14.15 8.98 11.12
C LYS A 177 -14.91 7.81 11.72
N TYR A 178 -16.13 7.57 11.23
CA TYR A 178 -16.95 6.45 11.68
C TYR A 178 -16.28 5.10 11.39
N GLY A 179 -15.79 4.90 10.17
CA GLY A 179 -15.08 3.67 9.80
C GLY A 179 -13.77 3.48 10.58
N ARG A 180 -13.03 4.57 10.86
CA ARG A 180 -11.87 4.54 11.76
C ARG A 180 -12.22 4.04 13.15
N ASP A 181 -13.29 4.56 13.74
CA ASP A 181 -13.70 4.17 15.10
C ASP A 181 -14.11 2.70 15.20
N LEU A 182 -14.61 2.11 14.11
CA LEU A 182 -14.90 0.68 14.02
C LEU A 182 -13.65 -0.20 13.88
N VAL A 183 -12.57 0.34 13.31
CA VAL A 183 -11.29 -0.36 13.18
C VAL A 183 -10.50 -0.26 14.48
N ASP A 184 -10.17 0.96 14.89
CA ASP A 184 -9.52 1.28 16.15
C ASP A 184 -9.66 2.79 16.42
N SER A 185 -10.49 3.16 17.40
CA SER A 185 -10.69 4.56 17.83
C SER A 185 -9.41 5.27 18.31
N ASN A 186 -8.31 4.55 18.54
CA ASN A 186 -7.02 5.14 18.90
C ASN A 186 -6.21 5.60 17.67
N ILE A 187 -6.63 5.28 16.45
CA ILE A 187 -6.00 5.78 15.24
C ILE A 187 -6.17 7.30 15.20
N PRO A 188 -5.09 8.11 15.10
CA PRO A 188 -5.23 9.54 14.96
C PRO A 188 -5.96 9.91 13.66
N ASP A 189 -6.78 10.98 13.66
CA ASP A 189 -7.46 11.46 12.44
C ASP A 189 -6.48 11.74 11.28
N LYS A 190 -5.30 12.28 11.61
CA LYS A 190 -4.19 12.51 10.65
C LYS A 190 -3.62 11.23 10.00
N CYS A 191 -4.01 10.07 10.51
CA CYS A 191 -3.61 8.77 9.98
C CYS A 191 -4.71 8.12 9.12
N VAL A 192 -5.78 8.86 8.81
CA VAL A 192 -6.86 8.43 7.93
C VAL A 192 -6.85 9.31 6.68
N VAL A 193 -6.63 8.71 5.51
CA VAL A 193 -6.57 9.42 4.23
C VAL A 193 -7.69 8.99 3.28
N LEU A 194 -8.28 9.96 2.58
CA LEU A 194 -9.13 9.71 1.42
C LEU A 194 -8.39 10.08 0.12
N PHE A 195 -8.32 9.12 -0.81
CA PHE A 195 -7.95 9.34 -2.20
C PHE A 195 -9.22 9.59 -3.02
N ASP A 196 -9.29 10.77 -3.64
CA ASP A 196 -10.44 11.23 -4.42
C ASP A 196 -9.96 12.15 -5.56
N ASP A 197 -10.68 12.22 -6.66
CA ASP A 197 -10.33 13.06 -7.81
C ASP A 197 -11.04 14.43 -7.80
N GLN A 198 -11.94 14.68 -6.85
CA GLN A 198 -12.77 15.88 -6.82
C GLN A 198 -12.29 16.89 -5.76
N GLN A 199 -11.72 18.03 -6.18
CA GLN A 199 -11.22 19.08 -5.26
C GLN A 199 -12.25 19.52 -4.22
N HIS A 200 -13.51 19.72 -4.65
CA HIS A 200 -14.55 20.22 -3.77
C HIS A 200 -14.94 19.20 -2.69
N VAL A 201 -14.88 17.90 -3.01
CA VAL A 201 -15.07 16.80 -2.05
C VAL A 201 -13.94 16.82 -1.02
N LEU A 202 -12.69 16.89 -1.48
CA LEU A 202 -11.52 16.93 -0.59
C LEU A 202 -11.53 18.17 0.32
N ALA A 203 -11.91 19.33 -0.21
CA ALA A 203 -12.04 20.55 0.56
C ALA A 203 -13.12 20.43 1.65
N ASP A 204 -14.26 19.81 1.32
CA ASP A 204 -15.35 19.62 2.27
C ASP A 204 -15.03 18.55 3.33
N VAL A 205 -14.23 17.52 3.02
CA VAL A 205 -13.65 16.61 4.03
C VAL A 205 -12.83 17.41 5.05
N LYS A 206 -11.99 18.33 4.59
CA LYS A 206 -11.16 19.17 5.47
C LYS A 206 -11.99 20.20 6.26
N LYS A 207 -13.17 20.61 5.77
CA LYS A 207 -14.12 21.41 6.56
C LYS A 207 -14.80 20.59 7.64
N PHE A 208 -15.11 19.31 7.37
CA PHE A 208 -15.66 18.39 8.36
C PHE A 208 -14.67 18.16 9.50
N ASP A 209 -13.43 17.78 9.17
CA ASP A 209 -12.36 17.61 10.15
C ASP A 209 -11.01 17.96 9.51
N PRO A 210 -10.37 19.06 9.94
CA PRO A 210 -9.11 19.50 9.33
C PRO A 210 -7.95 18.54 9.63
N ASN A 211 -8.08 17.63 10.60
CA ASN A 211 -7.06 16.64 10.90
C ASN A 211 -7.11 15.43 9.98
N LEU A 212 -8.22 15.15 9.30
CA LEU A 212 -8.25 14.06 8.31
C LEU A 212 -7.33 14.38 7.15
N GLU A 213 -6.69 13.36 6.59
CA GLU A 213 -5.84 13.51 5.43
C GLU A 213 -6.62 13.32 4.13
N VAL A 214 -6.20 14.05 3.10
CA VAL A 214 -6.74 13.91 1.74
C VAL A 214 -5.59 13.81 0.76
N GLN A 215 -5.83 13.12 -0.34
CA GLN A 215 -4.91 13.03 -1.46
C GLN A 215 -5.71 13.11 -2.76
N CYS A 216 -5.40 14.12 -3.57
CA CYS A 216 -5.93 14.19 -4.92
C CYS A 216 -5.35 13.05 -5.77
N SER A 217 -6.21 12.34 -6.52
CA SER A 217 -5.82 11.34 -7.52
C SER A 217 -5.73 11.89 -8.96
N GLY A 218 -5.85 13.20 -9.15
CA GLY A 218 -5.67 13.88 -10.45
C GLY A 218 -4.27 14.48 -10.61
N GLU A 219 -3.83 14.65 -11.86
CA GLU A 219 -2.62 15.42 -12.15
C GLU A 219 -2.83 16.90 -11.78
N PRO A 220 -1.97 17.50 -10.93
CA PRO A 220 -2.08 18.91 -10.60
C PRO A 220 -1.64 19.76 -11.79
N THR A 221 -2.59 20.43 -12.44
CA THR A 221 -2.31 21.44 -13.48
C THR A 221 -1.81 22.77 -12.89
N ALA A 222 -1.97 22.94 -11.58
CA ALA A 222 -1.40 24.02 -10.78
C ALA A 222 -1.17 23.55 -9.32
N PRO A 223 -0.27 24.18 -8.56
CA PRO A 223 -0.09 23.88 -7.14
C PRO A 223 -1.42 24.00 -6.37
N GLY A 224 -1.88 22.89 -5.78
CA GLY A 224 -3.12 22.85 -4.99
C GLY A 224 -4.42 22.65 -5.78
N ALA A 225 -4.37 22.46 -7.11
CA ALA A 225 -5.55 22.18 -7.92
C ALA A 225 -5.70 20.67 -8.17
N CYS A 226 -6.79 20.07 -7.69
CA CYS A 226 -7.29 18.78 -8.15
C CYS A 226 -8.30 19.03 -9.29
N GLN A 227 -7.93 18.79 -10.55
CA GLN A 227 -8.85 18.95 -11.68
C GLN A 227 -9.23 17.61 -12.31
N THR A 228 -10.44 17.61 -12.86
CA THR A 228 -11.18 16.53 -13.54
C THR A 228 -10.65 16.14 -14.92
N LEU A 229 -9.53 16.71 -15.38
CA LEU A 229 -9.01 16.48 -16.73
C LEU A 229 -7.59 15.91 -16.63
N GLY A 230 -7.50 14.57 -16.59
CA GLY A 230 -6.23 13.84 -16.52
C GLY A 230 -6.09 12.90 -15.30
N HIS A 231 -7.17 12.23 -14.91
CA HIS A 231 -7.18 11.31 -13.77
C HIS A 231 -6.14 10.20 -13.88
N VAL A 232 -5.28 10.04 -12.87
CA VAL A 232 -4.60 8.75 -12.65
C VAL A 232 -4.01 8.71 -11.24
N LEU A 233 -4.75 8.10 -10.29
CA LEU A 233 -4.12 7.55 -9.10
C LEU A 233 -3.05 6.55 -9.54
N ASP A 234 -1.85 6.61 -8.99
CA ASP A 234 -0.82 5.61 -9.26
C ASP A 234 -0.15 5.13 -7.96
N ILE A 235 0.66 4.08 -8.08
CA ILE A 235 1.35 3.48 -6.94
C ILE A 235 2.31 4.46 -6.26
N ASP A 236 2.92 5.38 -7.01
CA ASP A 236 3.87 6.34 -6.47
C ASP A 236 3.17 7.42 -5.64
N THR A 237 1.97 7.83 -6.04
CA THR A 237 1.09 8.71 -5.26
C THR A 237 0.73 8.07 -3.93
N VAL A 238 0.32 6.80 -3.93
CA VAL A 238 0.01 6.06 -2.69
C VAL A 238 1.25 5.92 -1.80
N LYS A 239 2.39 5.50 -2.35
CA LYS A 239 3.67 5.37 -1.62
C LYS A 239 4.10 6.69 -0.99
N LYS A 240 4.05 7.78 -1.75
CA LYS A 240 4.41 9.12 -1.27
C LYS A 240 3.52 9.53 -0.11
N LYS A 241 2.20 9.40 -0.27
CA LYS A 241 1.25 9.78 0.78
C LYS A 241 1.46 9.00 2.08
N ILE A 242 1.66 7.69 1.99
CA ILE A 242 1.94 6.85 3.16
C ILE A 242 3.24 7.31 3.85
N LYS A 243 4.31 7.56 3.09
CA LYS A 243 5.57 8.07 3.65
C LYS A 243 5.39 9.42 4.36
N ASP A 244 4.63 10.34 3.77
CA ASP A 244 4.34 11.64 4.37
C ASP A 244 3.57 11.47 5.70
N MET A 245 2.58 10.57 5.74
CA MET A 245 1.83 10.26 6.95
C MET A 245 2.70 9.59 8.04
N GLN A 246 3.60 8.69 7.65
CA GLN A 246 4.57 8.08 8.56
C GLN A 246 5.53 9.11 9.15
N ALA A 247 6.04 10.03 8.32
CA ALA A 247 6.87 11.15 8.78
C ALA A 247 6.12 12.05 9.78
N ASN A 248 4.79 12.12 9.66
CA ASN A 248 3.91 12.85 10.57
C ASN A 248 3.43 12.02 11.78
N GLY A 249 4.01 10.85 12.04
CA GLY A 249 3.80 10.07 13.26
C GLY A 249 2.70 9.01 13.18
N CYS A 250 2.31 8.57 11.98
CA CYS A 250 1.45 7.38 11.78
C CYS A 250 2.30 6.10 11.80
N ILE A 251 2.88 5.79 12.96
CA ILE A 251 3.87 4.72 13.18
C ILE A 251 3.41 3.65 14.16
#